data_AF-A0A428Q6Y7-F1
#
_entry.id   AF-A0A428Q6Y7-F1
#
_cell.length_a   1.000
_cell.length_b   1.000
_cell.length_c   1.000
_cell.angle_alpha   90.00
_cell.angle_beta   90.00
_cell.angle_gamma   90.00
#
_symmetry.space_group_name_H-M   'P 1'
#
loop_
_entity.id
_entity.type
_entity.pdbx_description
1 polymer ?
#
loop_
_entity_poly.entity_id
_entity_poly.type
_entity_poly.pdbx_seq_one_letter_code
_entity_poly.pdbx_strand_id
1 'polypeptide(L)'
;MSTAITENIILASVHLSVNELKSGFGAEIHGLDFANGATEEDGRLIEELVKKYGVIVLRRIKLVDETHIQLARMLGELDDVKPYNKAGRKNRLNHDELFDVGNIESDGSIVSPDSPRA
;
A
#
# COMPACT_ATOMS: atom_id res chain seq x y z
N MET A 1 11.41 -22.28 15.70
CA MET A 1 11.64 -20.93 16.25
C MET A 1 12.48 -20.18 15.23
N SER A 2 11.88 -19.26 14.48
CA SER A 2 12.61 -18.45 13.49
C SER A 2 12.97 -17.13 14.14
N THR A 3 14.26 -16.89 14.35
CA THR A 3 14.81 -15.64 14.88
C THR A 3 14.68 -14.59 13.79
N ALA A 4 13.78 -13.61 13.97
CA ALA A 4 13.72 -12.43 13.11
C ALA A 4 15.04 -11.65 13.28
N ILE A 5 15.79 -11.52 12.20
CA ILE A 5 16.99 -10.68 12.15
C ILE A 5 16.49 -9.26 11.89
N THR A 6 16.69 -8.36 12.87
CA THR A 6 16.36 -6.95 12.71
C THR A 6 17.57 -6.21 12.12
N GLU A 7 17.47 -5.77 10.87
CA GLU A 7 18.45 -4.85 10.27
C GLU A 7 17.97 -3.40 10.50
N ASN A 8 18.83 -2.55 11.08
CA ASN A 8 18.59 -1.11 11.20
C ASN A 8 19.29 -0.39 10.06
N ILE A 9 18.53 0.31 9.22
CA ILE A 9 19.08 1.19 8.17
C ILE A 9 18.92 2.63 8.66
N ILE A 10 20.03 3.36 8.78
CA ILE A 10 20.01 4.77 9.19
C ILE A 10 19.94 5.63 7.93
N LEU A 11 18.74 6.12 7.60
CA LEU A 11 18.53 7.27 6.72
C LEU A 11 18.10 8.43 7.61
N ALA A 12 18.86 9.54 7.55
CA ALA A 12 18.67 10.80 8.25
C ALA A 12 17.56 10.82 9.33
N SER A 13 17.95 10.60 10.59
CA SER A 13 17.11 10.77 11.79
C SER A 13 15.89 9.86 11.95
N VAL A 14 15.64 8.94 11.02
CA VAL A 14 14.55 7.95 11.10
C VAL A 14 15.15 6.60 11.49
N HIS A 15 14.72 6.05 12.63
CA HIS A 15 15.12 4.71 13.04
C HIS A 15 14.27 3.68 12.28
N LEU A 16 14.66 3.39 11.03
CA LEU A 16 14.01 2.38 10.20
C LEU A 16 14.35 0.99 10.75
N SER A 17 13.31 0.20 11.06
CA SER A 17 13.45 -1.19 11.50
C SER A 17 12.83 -2.11 10.46
N VAL A 18 13.58 -3.14 10.09
CA VAL A 18 13.13 -4.19 9.16
C VAL A 18 13.05 -5.52 9.91
N ASN A 19 11.87 -6.13 9.91
CA ASN A 19 11.65 -7.47 10.49
C ASN A 19 11.27 -8.44 9.36
N GLU A 20 12.17 -9.36 9.00
CA GLU A 20 11.85 -10.39 8.01
C GLU A 20 10.73 -11.31 8.51
N LEU A 21 9.72 -11.51 7.66
CA LEU A 21 8.61 -12.44 7.92
C LEU A 21 8.99 -13.87 7.55
N LYS A 22 9.71 -14.02 6.44
CA LYS A 22 10.28 -15.28 5.96
C LYS A 22 11.57 -14.95 5.22
N SER A 23 12.55 -15.83 5.37
CA SER A 23 13.88 -15.63 4.78
C SER A 23 13.79 -15.34 3.28
N GLY A 24 14.25 -14.16 2.89
CA GLY A 24 14.27 -13.69 1.50
C GLY A 24 12.90 -13.41 0.86
N PHE A 25 11.80 -13.48 1.62
CA PHE A 25 10.47 -13.16 1.11
C PHE A 25 9.54 -12.64 2.21
N GLY A 26 9.12 -11.38 2.11
CA GLY A 26 8.26 -10.75 3.10
C GLY A 26 9.05 -10.05 4.20
N ALA A 27 8.83 -8.75 4.40
CA ALA A 27 9.36 -8.02 5.54
C ALA A 27 8.37 -6.98 6.07
N GLU A 28 8.33 -6.78 7.39
CA GLU A 28 7.64 -5.65 8.02
C GLU A 28 8.60 -4.48 8.20
N ILE A 29 8.18 -3.30 7.77
CA ILE A 29 8.97 -2.08 7.81
C ILE A 29 8.31 -1.10 8.78
N HIS A 30 9.09 -0.58 9.73
CA HIS A 30 8.65 0.40 10.70
C HIS A 30 9.52 1.65 10.63
N GLY A 31 8.96 2.79 11.02
CA GLY A 31 9.68 4.06 11.14
C GLY A 31 9.35 5.08 10.04
N LEU A 32 8.64 4.69 8.99
CA LEU A 32 8.17 5.60 7.94
C LEU A 32 6.91 6.35 8.38
N ASP A 33 6.78 7.61 7.97
CA ASP A 33 5.61 8.47 8.21
C ASP A 33 5.30 9.28 6.94
N PHE A 34 4.11 9.07 6.38
CA PHE A 34 3.65 9.73 5.15
C PHE A 34 2.46 10.66 5.40
N ALA A 35 2.25 11.12 6.64
CA ALA A 35 1.17 12.04 6.97
C ALA A 35 1.24 13.36 6.16
N ASN A 36 2.44 13.76 5.74
CA ASN A 36 2.67 14.96 4.92
C ASN A 36 3.10 14.63 3.48
N GLY A 37 2.81 13.41 3.01
CA GLY A 37 3.26 12.91 1.71
C GLY A 37 4.58 12.15 1.76
N ALA A 38 4.87 11.43 0.68
CA ALA A 38 6.12 10.70 0.49
C ALA A 38 7.15 11.56 -0.27
N THR A 39 8.44 11.29 -0.05
CA THR A 39 9.57 11.86 -0.81
C THR A 39 10.05 10.91 -1.90
N GLU A 40 10.83 11.40 -2.87
CA GLU A 40 11.43 10.52 -3.89
C GLU A 40 12.36 9.48 -3.25
N GLU A 41 13.04 9.84 -2.17
CA GLU A 41 13.88 8.93 -1.39
C GLU A 41 13.05 7.80 -0.77
N ASP A 42 11.85 8.09 -0.27
CA ASP A 42 10.92 7.06 0.22
C ASP A 42 10.51 6.10 -0.89
N GLY A 43 10.20 6.63 -2.08
CA GLY A 43 9.85 5.84 -3.27
C GLY A 43 10.98 4.86 -3.64
N ARG A 44 12.22 5.36 -3.75
CA ARG A 44 13.40 4.53 -4.04
C ARG A 44 13.65 3.48 -2.94
N LEU A 45 13.52 3.87 -1.67
CA LEU A 45 13.66 2.94 -0.54
C LEU A 45 12.62 1.81 -0.64
N ILE A 46 11.36 2.14 -0.87
CA ILE A 46 10.27 1.17 -1.02
C ILE A 46 10.52 0.24 -2.20
N GLU A 47 10.91 0.78 -3.36
CA GLU A 47 11.23 0.00 -4.54
C GLU A 47 12.34 -1.03 -4.27
N GLU A 48 13.44 -0.62 -3.63
CA GLU A 48 14.54 -1.52 -3.28
C GLU A 48 14.13 -2.58 -2.25
N LEU A 49 13.30 -2.22 -1.27
CA LEU A 49 12.76 -3.18 -0.30
C LEU A 49 11.84 -4.20 -0.95
N VAL A 50 10.98 -3.78 -1.89
CA VAL A 50 10.13 -4.70 -2.68
C VAL A 50 10.99 -5.60 -3.57
N LYS A 51 12.04 -5.10 -4.21
CA LYS A 51 12.98 -5.93 -4.99
C LYS A 51 13.68 -6.97 -4.11
N LYS A 52 14.09 -6.60 -2.89
CA LYS A 52 14.78 -7.50 -1.96
C LYS A 52 13.86 -8.57 -1.37
N TYR A 53 12.66 -8.18 -0.92
CA TYR A 53 11.78 -9.04 -0.14
C TYR A 53 10.55 -9.54 -0.90
N GLY A 54 10.29 -9.07 -2.12
CA GLY A 54 9.09 -9.39 -2.91
C GLY A 54 7.81 -8.73 -2.39
N VAL A 55 7.51 -8.88 -1.10
CA VAL A 55 6.39 -8.27 -0.41
C VAL A 55 6.90 -7.52 0.81
N ILE A 56 6.38 -6.32 1.05
CA ILE A 56 6.66 -5.56 2.27
C ILE A 56 5.37 -5.11 2.93
N VAL A 57 5.42 -4.99 4.26
CA VAL A 57 4.33 -4.48 5.07
C VAL A 57 4.80 -3.20 5.76
N LEU A 58 4.32 -2.06 5.27
CA LEU A 58 4.64 -0.76 5.86
C LEU A 58 3.71 -0.50 7.05
N ARG A 59 4.26 -0.46 8.26
CA ARG A 59 3.48 -0.38 9.50
C ARG A 59 3.37 1.05 10.02
N ARG A 60 2.13 1.49 10.32
CA ARG A 60 1.80 2.78 10.97
C ARG A 60 2.25 4.03 10.20
N ILE A 61 2.12 3.98 8.88
CA ILE A 61 2.62 5.03 7.97
C ILE A 61 1.69 6.24 7.75
N LYS A 62 0.49 6.23 8.34
CA LYS A 62 -0.48 7.36 8.30
C LYS A 62 -0.84 7.85 6.90
N LEU A 63 -0.99 6.94 5.94
CA LEU A 63 -1.51 7.28 4.62
C LEU A 63 -2.99 7.70 4.70
N VAL A 64 -3.31 8.70 3.90
CA VAL A 64 -4.67 9.06 3.47
C VAL A 64 -4.76 8.83 1.96
N ASP A 65 -5.96 8.88 1.38
CA ASP A 65 -6.18 8.60 -0.05
C ASP A 65 -5.20 9.38 -0.95
N GLU A 66 -5.02 10.69 -0.72
CA GLU A 66 -4.14 11.53 -1.53
C GLU A 66 -2.66 11.14 -1.42
N THR A 67 -2.17 10.90 -0.20
CA THR A 67 -0.77 10.52 0.03
C THR A 67 -0.50 9.07 -0.40
N HIS A 68 -1.53 8.22 -0.38
CA HIS A 68 -1.47 6.86 -0.91
C HIS A 68 -1.25 6.89 -2.43
N ILE A 69 -2.04 7.67 -3.15
CA ILE A 69 -1.89 7.83 -4.61
C ILE A 69 -0.54 8.45 -4.94
N GLN A 70 -0.12 9.49 -4.18
CA GLN A 70 1.19 10.12 -4.38
C GLN A 70 2.33 9.10 -4.25
N LEU A 71 2.30 8.27 -3.21
CA LEU A 71 3.30 7.22 -3.01
C LEU A 71 3.27 6.20 -4.14
N ALA A 72 2.08 5.76 -4.56
CA ALA A 72 1.93 4.77 -5.63
C ALA A 72 2.51 5.27 -6.97
N ARG A 73 2.32 6.56 -7.31
CA ARG A 73 2.89 7.17 -8.53
C ARG A 73 4.42 7.17 -8.57
N MET A 74 5.08 7.08 -7.42
CA MET A 74 6.54 6.96 -7.37
C MET A 74 7.04 5.61 -7.87
N LEU A 75 6.17 4.60 -7.89
CA LEU A 75 6.48 3.24 -8.34
C LEU A 75 6.09 3.00 -9.80
N GLY A 76 5.50 4.00 -10.47
CA GLY A 76 5.13 3.93 -11.89
C GLY A 76 3.79 4.59 -12.21
N GLU A 77 3.36 4.43 -13.46
CA GLU A 77 2.04 4.86 -13.92
C GLU A 77 0.93 4.06 -13.22
N LEU A 78 -0.18 4.72 -12.90
CA LEU A 78 -1.31 4.10 -12.22
C LEU A 78 -2.41 3.72 -13.21
N ASP A 79 -2.94 2.51 -13.05
CA ASP A 79 -4.21 2.12 -13.64
C ASP A 79 -5.38 2.80 -12.92
N ASP A 80 -6.52 2.95 -13.61
CA ASP A 80 -7.73 3.56 -13.05
C ASP A 80 -8.98 2.68 -13.17
N VAL A 81 -10.03 3.04 -12.45
CA VAL A 81 -11.27 2.27 -12.38
C VAL A 81 -12.26 2.58 -13.51
N LYS A 82 -11.95 3.51 -14.43
CA LYS A 82 -12.92 3.97 -15.45
C LYS A 82 -13.47 2.85 -16.33
N PRO A 83 -12.71 1.82 -16.73
CA PRO A 83 -13.27 0.68 -17.45
C PRO A 83 -14.38 -0.04 -16.68
N TYR A 84 -14.21 -0.22 -15.37
CA TYR A 84 -15.20 -0.85 -14.50
C TYR A 84 -16.42 0.06 -14.30
N ASN A 85 -16.21 1.37 -14.17
CA ASN A 85 -17.28 2.35 -14.09
C ASN A 85 -18.18 2.31 -15.33
N LYS A 86 -17.58 2.21 -16.52
CA LYS A 86 -18.31 2.04 -17.79
C LYS A 86 -19.07 0.72 -17.86
N ALA A 87 -18.57 -0.33 -17.21
CA ALA A 87 -19.26 -1.61 -17.08
C ALA A 87 -20.36 -1.62 -15.99
N GLY A 88 -20.67 -0.46 -15.38
CA GLY A 88 -21.75 -0.30 -14.40
C GLY A 88 -21.32 -0.46 -12.94
N ARG A 89 -20.03 -0.69 -12.66
CA ARG A 89 -19.53 -0.72 -11.27
C ARG A 89 -19.39 0.71 -10.75
N LYS A 90 -20.24 1.11 -9.81
CA LYS A 90 -20.16 2.45 -9.21
C LYS A 90 -18.89 2.57 -8.35
N ASN A 91 -18.00 3.51 -8.69
CA ASN A 91 -16.91 3.91 -7.80
C ASN A 91 -17.48 4.65 -6.58
N ARG A 92 -17.07 4.22 -5.39
CA ARG A 92 -17.44 4.83 -4.09
C ARG A 92 -16.38 5.79 -3.56
N LEU A 93 -15.15 5.70 -4.09
CA LEU A 93 -14.01 6.49 -3.65
C LEU A 93 -13.92 7.78 -4.48
N ASN A 94 -13.26 8.79 -3.93
CA ASN A 94 -13.15 10.11 -4.57
C ASN A 94 -12.15 10.16 -5.73
N HIS A 95 -11.32 9.13 -5.86
CA HIS A 95 -10.22 9.07 -6.83
C HIS A 95 -10.36 7.85 -7.72
N ASP A 96 -10.17 8.01 -9.03
CA ASP A 96 -10.32 6.92 -9.99
C ASP A 96 -9.14 5.94 -9.95
N GLU A 97 -8.00 6.35 -9.39
CA GLU A 97 -6.82 5.52 -9.17
C GLU A 97 -6.96 4.58 -7.96
N LEU A 98 -8.00 4.72 -7.15
CA LEU A 98 -8.27 3.85 -6.01
C LEU A 98 -9.33 2.81 -6.35
N PHE A 99 -8.97 1.53 -6.17
CA PHE A 99 -9.87 0.41 -6.43
C PHE A 99 -10.54 -0.08 -5.14
N ASP A 100 -11.85 0.11 -5.01
CA ASP A 100 -12.64 -0.33 -3.85
C ASP A 100 -12.81 -1.86 -3.84
N VAL A 101 -11.97 -2.56 -3.06
CA VAL A 101 -12.05 -4.01 -2.79
C VAL A 101 -12.88 -4.36 -1.54
N GLY A 102 -13.64 -3.40 -1.00
CA GLY A 102 -14.51 -3.63 0.15
C GLY A 102 -15.74 -4.48 -0.18
N ASN A 103 -16.29 -5.12 0.85
CA ASN A 103 -17.54 -5.88 0.79
C ASN A 103 -18.79 -5.04 1.15
N ILE A 104 -18.70 -3.72 1.00
CA ILE A 104 -19.77 -2.77 1.33
C ILE A 104 -20.25 -2.05 0.07
N GLU A 105 -21.56 -1.87 -0.03
CA GLU A 105 -22.23 -1.17 -1.12
C GLU A 105 -22.32 0.34 -0.88
N SER A 106 -22.80 1.10 -1.88
CA SER A 106 -22.91 2.56 -1.77
C SER A 106 -23.98 3.03 -0.78
N ASP A 107 -24.93 2.16 -0.42
CA ASP A 107 -25.95 2.40 0.60
C ASP A 107 -25.53 1.88 1.99
N GLY A 108 -24.34 1.30 2.12
CA GLY A 108 -23.81 0.75 3.37
C GLY A 108 -24.22 -0.71 3.64
N SER A 109 -24.99 -1.35 2.76
CA SER A 109 -25.28 -2.78 2.86
C SER A 109 -24.07 -3.65 2.51
N ILE A 110 -24.11 -4.94 2.87
CA ILE A 110 -23.08 -5.90 2.51
C ILE A 110 -23.31 -6.35 1.07
N VAL A 111 -22.23 -6.46 0.30
CA VAL A 111 -22.23 -7.01 -1.06
C VAL A 111 -22.87 -8.40 -1.06
N SER A 112 -23.82 -8.62 -1.97
CA SER A 112 -24.47 -9.94 -2.13
C SER A 112 -23.43 -11.01 -2.49
N PRO A 113 -23.49 -12.23 -1.90
CA PRO A 113 -22.65 -13.36 -2.29
C PRO A 113 -22.77 -13.76 -3.78
N ASP A 114 -23.88 -13.41 -4.43
CA ASP A 114 -24.09 -13.68 -5.86
C ASP A 114 -23.55 -12.54 -6.76
N SER A 115 -22.97 -11.50 -6.16
CA SER A 115 -22.35 -10.39 -6.88
C SER A 115 -21.05 -10.84 -7.54
N PRO A 116 -20.69 -10.32 -8.73
CA PRO A 116 -19.35 -10.50 -9.30
C PRO A 116 -18.18 -9.98 -8.43
N ARG A 117 -18.48 -9.34 -7.29
CA ARG A 117 -17.51 -8.83 -6.31
C ARG A 117 -17.28 -9.76 -5.11
N ALA A 118 -18.11 -10.80 -4.93
CA ALA A 118 -18.04 -11.72 -3.79
C ALA A 118 -16.93 -12.78 -3.96
#